data_AF-A0A368JRK3-F1
#
_entry.id   AF-A0A368JRK3-F1
#
_cell.length_a   1.000
_cell.length_b   1.000
_cell.length_c   1.000
_cell.angle_alpha   90.00
_cell.angle_beta   90.00
_cell.angle_gamma   90.00
#
_symmetry.space_group_name_H-M   'P 1'
#
loop_
_entity.id
_entity.type
_entity.pdbx_description
1 polymer ?
#
loop_
_entity_poly.entity_id
_entity_poly.type
_entity_poly.pdbx_seq_one_letter_code
_entity_poly.pdbx_strand_id
1 'polypeptide(L)'
;MKTASYESIKADQAWITVTQHLQRRNQLISDGITFLEKHPADHILTGRLVVIQYHLRATVRRLMEETSATRSPASLKQQIKRQWLMVHQLNFLLRQIDDELSKMGFNSPVFRSWMSAKLNRFSYKAPTGLSLN
;
A
#
# COMPACT_ATOMS: atom_id res chain seq x y z
N MET A 1 -8.13 -24.44 23.40
CA MET A 1 -7.86 -23.88 22.07
C MET A 1 -8.71 -22.62 21.89
N LYS A 2 -8.12 -21.44 21.67
CA LYS A 2 -8.90 -20.24 21.31
C LYS A 2 -9.37 -20.42 19.87
N THR A 3 -10.66 -20.65 19.66
CA THR A 3 -11.27 -20.73 18.33
C THR A 3 -11.21 -19.35 17.68
N ALA A 4 -10.44 -19.23 16.60
CA ALA A 4 -10.46 -18.03 15.77
C ALA A 4 -11.85 -17.89 15.15
N SER A 5 -12.48 -16.72 15.31
CA SER A 5 -13.75 -16.47 14.63
C SER A 5 -13.50 -16.25 13.13
N TYR A 6 -14.48 -16.58 12.29
CA TYR A 6 -14.42 -16.33 10.85
C TYR A 6 -14.06 -14.87 10.51
N GLU A 7 -14.59 -13.92 11.28
CA GLU A 7 -14.28 -12.49 11.16
C GLU A 7 -12.83 -12.15 11.50
N SER A 8 -12.22 -12.86 12.46
CA SER A 8 -10.80 -12.72 12.78
C SER A 8 -9.92 -13.18 11.62
N ILE A 9 -10.27 -14.31 11.00
CA ILE A 9 -9.53 -14.86 9.86
C ILE A 9 -9.60 -13.89 8.67
N LYS A 10 -10.77 -13.31 8.39
CA LYS A 10 -10.93 -12.30 7.34
C LYS A 10 -10.10 -11.04 7.60
N ALA A 11 -10.11 -10.54 8.83
CA ALA A 11 -9.35 -9.35 9.20
C ALA A 11 -7.84 -9.58 9.03
N ASP A 12 -7.34 -10.75 9.42
CA ASP A 12 -5.93 -11.14 9.24
C ASP A 12 -5.56 -11.28 7.76
N GLN A 13 -6.43 -11.89 6.96
CA GLN A 13 -6.19 -12.02 5.51
C GLN A 13 -6.17 -10.64 4.82
N ALA A 14 -7.11 -9.76 5.17
CA ALA A 14 -7.15 -8.39 4.67
C ALA A 14 -5.91 -7.58 5.09
N TRP A 15 -5.43 -7.80 6.32
CA TRP A 15 -4.19 -7.21 6.82
C TRP A 15 -2.97 -7.64 5.99
N ILE A 16 -2.83 -8.94 5.70
CA ILE A 16 -1.75 -9.45 4.84
C ILE A 16 -1.83 -8.83 3.44
N THR A 17 -3.02 -8.78 2.84
CA THR A 17 -3.20 -8.22 1.50
C THR A 17 -2.83 -6.73 1.45
N VAL A 18 -3.32 -5.92 2.40
CA VAL A 18 -3.05 -4.48 2.38
C VAL A 18 -1.58 -4.15 2.64
N THR A 19 -0.92 -4.91 3.51
CA THR A 19 0.53 -4.73 3.79
C THR A 19 1.38 -5.10 2.59
N GLN A 20 1.07 -6.19 1.88
CA GLN A 20 1.73 -6.53 0.61
C GLN A 20 1.53 -5.43 -0.44
N HIS A 21 0.33 -4.87 -0.54
CA HIS A 21 0.08 -3.75 -1.45
C HIS A 21 0.92 -2.52 -1.09
N LEU A 22 1.00 -2.14 0.18
CA LEU A 22 1.83 -1.02 0.65
C LEU A 22 3.31 -1.22 0.35
N GLN A 23 3.83 -2.43 0.58
CA GLN A 23 5.22 -2.77 0.25
C GLN A 23 5.48 -2.58 -1.25
N ARG A 24 4.58 -3.08 -2.11
CA ARG A 24 4.69 -2.89 -3.57
C ARG A 24 4.66 -1.41 -3.96
N ARG A 25 3.81 -0.58 -3.33
CA ARG A 25 3.76 0.86 -3.61
C ARG A 25 5.01 1.58 -3.13
N ASN A 26 5.52 1.25 -1.93
CA ASN A 26 6.78 1.81 -1.44
C ASN A 26 7.96 1.46 -2.38
N GLN A 27 7.98 0.24 -2.92
CA GLN A 27 8.98 -0.17 -3.92
C GLN A 27 8.80 0.61 -5.22
N LEU A 28 7.58 0.74 -5.73
CA LEU A 28 7.29 1.51 -6.94
C LEU A 28 7.76 2.97 -6.80
N ILE A 29 7.48 3.60 -5.66
CA ILE A 29 7.94 4.97 -5.37
C ILE A 29 9.47 5.02 -5.35
N SER A 30 10.13 4.04 -4.70
CA SER A 30 11.59 3.98 -4.64
C SER A 30 12.22 3.85 -6.03
N ASP A 31 11.70 2.94 -6.86
CA ASP A 31 12.15 2.78 -8.24
C ASP A 31 11.89 4.05 -9.06
N GLY A 32 10.79 4.74 -8.78
CA GLY A 32 10.40 5.98 -9.46
C GLY A 32 11.36 7.12 -9.15
N ILE A 33 11.82 7.24 -7.90
CA ILE A 33 12.84 8.21 -7.50
C ILE A 33 14.12 7.95 -8.32
N THR A 34 14.62 6.72 -8.31
CA THR A 34 15.83 6.35 -9.07
C THR A 34 15.68 6.55 -10.57
N PHE A 35 14.47 6.34 -11.10
CA PHE A 35 14.17 6.62 -12.50
C PHE A 35 14.24 8.12 -12.81
N LEU A 36 13.57 8.95 -12.01
CA LEU A 36 13.49 10.40 -12.22
C LEU A 36 14.82 11.12 -11.97
N GLU A 37 15.67 10.61 -11.08
CA GLU A 37 17.04 11.12 -10.89
C GLU A 37 17.87 11.10 -12.19
N LYS A 38 17.57 10.17 -13.11
CA LYS A 38 18.22 10.06 -14.42
C LYS A 38 17.60 10.93 -15.51
N HIS A 39 16.51 11.65 -15.19
CA HIS A 39 15.74 12.46 -16.13
C HIS A 39 15.67 13.92 -15.64
N PRO A 40 16.66 14.76 -15.96
CA PRO A 40 16.76 16.12 -15.42
C PRO A 40 15.53 17.00 -15.68
N ALA A 41 14.83 16.78 -16.80
CA ALA A 41 13.61 17.50 -17.15
C ALA A 41 12.45 17.28 -16.14
N ASP A 42 12.47 16.16 -15.42
CA ASP A 42 11.41 15.76 -14.49
C ASP A 42 11.88 15.78 -13.02
N HIS A 43 13.04 16.39 -12.72
CA HIS A 43 13.66 16.33 -11.40
C HIS A 43 12.77 16.86 -10.25
N ILE A 44 11.88 17.81 -10.54
CA ILE A 44 10.88 18.32 -9.58
C ILE A 44 9.98 17.19 -9.06
N LEU A 45 9.68 16.19 -9.90
CA LEU A 45 8.86 15.04 -9.53
C LEU A 45 9.61 14.12 -8.53
N THR A 46 10.94 14.07 -8.58
CA THR A 46 11.76 13.32 -7.61
C THR A 46 11.48 13.78 -6.18
N GLY A 47 11.51 15.11 -5.95
CA GLY A 47 11.23 15.69 -4.63
C GLY A 47 9.83 15.33 -4.12
N ARG A 48 8.82 15.34 -5.01
CA ARG A 48 7.45 14.94 -4.66
C ARG A 48 7.37 13.46 -4.28
N LEU A 49 8.03 12.57 -5.02
CA LEU A 49 8.07 11.14 -4.67
C LEU A 49 8.77 10.89 -3.33
N VAL A 50 9.86 11.61 -3.03
CA VAL A 50 10.56 11.50 -1.74
C VAL A 50 9.62 11.88 -0.59
N VAL A 51 8.87 12.98 -0.73
CA VAL A 51 7.88 13.42 0.27
C VAL A 51 6.77 12.38 0.44
N ILE A 52 6.23 11.85 -0.66
CA ILE A 52 5.22 10.76 -0.61
C ILE A 52 5.78 9.53 0.11
N GLN A 53 7.02 9.12 -0.21
CA GLN A 53 7.67 7.97 0.41
C GLN A 53 7.86 8.17 1.91
N TYR A 54 8.27 9.36 2.32
CA TYR A 54 8.40 9.73 3.72
C TYR A 54 7.07 9.62 4.45
N HIS A 55 6.00 10.23 3.92
CA HIS A 55 4.68 10.18 4.55
C HIS A 55 4.12 8.75 4.62
N LEU A 56 4.28 7.94 3.57
CA LEU A 56 3.91 6.53 3.60
C LEU A 56 4.58 5.80 4.77
N ARG A 57 5.90 5.92 4.91
CA ARG A 57 6.64 5.25 5.98
C ARG A 57 6.25 5.77 7.36
N ALA A 58 6.07 7.07 7.51
CA ALA A 58 5.66 7.70 8.77
C ALA A 58 4.26 7.27 9.20
N THR A 59 3.28 7.28 8.28
CA THR A 59 1.90 6.86 8.57
C THR A 59 1.84 5.39 8.94
N VAL A 60 2.56 4.51 8.22
CA VAL A 60 2.60 3.07 8.57
C VAL A 60 3.19 2.85 9.95
N ARG A 61 4.31 3.51 10.28
CA ARG A 61 4.92 3.41 11.62
C ARG A 61 3.95 3.87 12.71
N ARG A 62 3.33 5.03 12.52
CA ARG A 62 2.33 5.57 13.46
C ARG A 62 1.18 4.58 13.68
N LEU A 63 0.62 4.00 12.62
CA LEU A 63 -0.47 3.03 12.73
C LEU A 63 -0.04 1.75 13.48
N MET A 64 1.19 1.29 13.27
CA MET A 64 1.75 0.16 14.01
C MET A 64 1.95 0.50 15.49
N GLU A 65 2.45 1.69 15.80
CA GLU A 65 2.63 2.19 17.17
C GLU A 65 1.30 2.34 17.90
N GLU A 66 0.28 2.96 17.28
CA GLU A 66 -1.07 3.09 17.83
C GLU A 66 -1.68 1.72 18.18
N THR A 67 -1.41 0.72 17.34
CA THR A 67 -1.90 -0.66 17.55
C THR A 67 -1.18 -1.36 18.69
N SER A 68 0.12 -1.11 18.83
CA SER A 68 0.97 -1.73 19.83
C SER A 68 0.81 -1.08 21.22
N ALA A 69 0.56 0.24 21.26
CA ALA A 69 0.44 1.03 22.48
C ALA A 69 -0.94 0.88 23.17
N THR A 70 -1.97 0.48 22.41
CA THR A 70 -3.30 0.32 22.98
C THR A 70 -3.36 -0.99 23.77
N ARG A 71 -3.40 -0.89 25.12
CA ARG A 71 -3.56 -2.02 26.06
C ARG A 71 -4.50 -3.11 25.52
N SER A 72 -4.14 -4.36 25.84
CA SER A 72 -4.83 -5.60 25.45
C SER A 72 -6.35 -5.37 25.34
N PRO A 73 -6.94 -5.54 24.15
CA PRO A 73 -8.35 -5.23 23.94
C PRO A 73 -9.20 -6.02 24.92
N ALA A 74 -10.15 -5.33 25.58
CA ALA A 74 -11.00 -5.94 26.62
C ALA A 74 -11.87 -7.09 26.08
N SER A 75 -12.03 -7.18 24.75
CA SER A 75 -12.72 -8.29 24.07
C SER A 75 -12.16 -8.54 22.66
N LEU A 76 -12.35 -9.78 22.17
CA LEU A 76 -12.03 -10.18 20.79
C LEU A 76 -12.75 -9.30 19.75
N LYS A 77 -14.01 -8.90 20.02
CA LYS A 77 -14.78 -8.01 19.15
C LYS A 77 -14.10 -6.64 18.99
N GLN A 78 -13.52 -6.11 20.05
CA GLN A 78 -12.78 -4.84 20.00
C GLN A 78 -11.46 -5.00 19.23
N GLN A 79 -10.79 -6.15 19.35
CA GLN A 79 -9.61 -6.46 18.55
C GLN A 79 -9.91 -6.49 17.06
N ILE A 80 -10.93 -7.24 16.65
CA ILE A 80 -11.36 -7.37 15.24
C ILE A 80 -11.76 -6.00 14.66
N LYS A 81 -12.53 -5.20 15.42
CA LYS A 81 -12.89 -3.83 15.02
C LYS A 81 -11.66 -2.96 14.76
N ARG A 82 -10.63 -3.06 15.61
CA ARG A 82 -9.37 -2.31 15.43
C ARG A 82 -8.61 -2.77 14.19
N GLN A 83 -8.47 -4.09 13.99
CA GLN A 83 -7.82 -4.63 12.78
C GLN A 83 -8.51 -4.12 11.51
N TRP A 84 -9.85 -4.13 11.48
CA TRP A 84 -10.59 -3.56 10.37
C TRP A 84 -10.33 -2.07 10.18
N LEU A 85 -10.35 -1.27 11.24
CA LEU A 85 -10.05 0.16 11.14
C LEU A 85 -8.67 0.40 10.51
N MET A 86 -7.65 -0.34 10.93
CA MET A 86 -6.32 -0.23 10.34
C MET A 86 -6.32 -0.61 8.86
N VAL A 87 -6.96 -1.73 8.49
CA VAL A 87 -7.09 -2.15 7.08
C VAL A 87 -7.73 -1.04 6.24
N HIS A 88 -8.76 -0.35 6.77
CA HIS A 88 -9.40 0.76 6.07
C HIS A 88 -8.45 1.97 5.92
N GLN A 89 -7.74 2.35 6.99
CA GLN A 89 -6.78 3.47 6.95
C GLN A 89 -5.64 3.20 5.95
N LEU A 90 -5.11 1.97 5.93
CA LEU A 90 -4.08 1.55 4.99
C LEU A 90 -4.57 1.52 3.54
N ASN A 91 -5.80 1.06 3.30
CA ASN A 91 -6.41 1.13 1.97
C ASN A 91 -6.66 2.55 1.50
N PHE A 92 -7.04 3.46 2.41
CA PHE A 92 -7.19 4.87 2.07
C PHE A 92 -5.84 5.49 1.69
N LEU A 93 -4.78 5.22 2.46
CA LEU A 93 -3.42 5.66 2.14
C LEU A 93 -2.96 5.16 0.77
N LEU A 94 -3.23 3.89 0.43
CA LEU A 94 -2.92 3.33 -0.89
C LEU A 94 -3.59 4.11 -2.03
N ARG A 95 -4.89 4.44 -1.88
CA ARG A 95 -5.60 5.23 -2.90
C ARG A 95 -5.03 6.63 -3.05
N GLN A 96 -4.71 7.29 -1.94
CA GLN A 96 -4.09 8.61 -1.98
C GLN A 96 -2.74 8.59 -2.71
N ILE A 97 -1.94 7.55 -2.48
CA ILE A 97 -0.67 7.35 -3.20
C ILE A 97 -0.93 7.14 -4.69
N ASP A 98 -1.86 6.24 -5.04
CA ASP A 98 -2.19 5.94 -6.43
C ASP A 98 -2.70 7.22 -7.16
N ASP A 99 -3.50 8.06 -6.49
CA ASP A 99 -3.97 9.36 -6.99
C ASP A 99 -2.82 10.35 -7.22
N GLU A 100 -1.91 10.50 -6.26
CA GLU A 100 -0.76 11.40 -6.39
C GLU A 100 0.19 10.94 -7.50
N LEU A 101 0.45 9.63 -7.60
CA LEU A 101 1.24 9.06 -8.70
C LEU A 101 0.58 9.34 -10.04
N SER A 102 -0.75 9.18 -10.16
CA SER A 102 -1.49 9.50 -11.38
C SER A 102 -1.36 10.99 -11.75
N LYS A 103 -1.51 11.91 -10.78
CA LYS A 103 -1.31 13.36 -10.98
C LYS A 103 0.10 13.68 -11.47
N MET A 104 1.11 12.99 -10.95
CA MET A 104 2.49 13.15 -11.42
C MET A 104 2.66 12.65 -12.85
N GLY A 105 2.02 11.53 -13.20
CA GLY A 105 1.99 11.01 -14.58
C GLY A 105 1.34 11.97 -15.59
N PHE A 106 0.36 12.78 -15.18
CA PHE A 106 -0.17 13.84 -16.07
C PHE A 106 0.86 14.92 -16.39
N ASN A 107 1.78 15.20 -15.46
CA ASN A 107 2.81 16.24 -15.61
C ASN A 107 4.07 15.76 -16.34
N SER A 108 4.33 14.44 -16.38
CA SER A 108 5.43 13.85 -17.14
C SER A 108 4.97 12.63 -17.95
N PRO A 109 4.87 12.75 -19.28
CA PRO A 109 4.56 11.62 -20.17
C PRO A 109 5.58 10.48 -20.04
N VAL A 110 6.85 10.82 -19.80
CA VAL A 110 7.96 9.87 -19.62
C VAL A 110 7.75 9.06 -18.35
N PHE A 111 7.46 9.72 -17.23
CA PHE A 111 7.13 9.07 -15.97
C PHE A 111 5.87 8.21 -16.07
N ARG A 112 4.82 8.70 -16.75
CA ARG A 112 3.59 7.94 -16.99
C ARG A 112 3.83 6.65 -17.76
N SER A 113 4.62 6.72 -18.83
CA SER A 113 5.00 5.55 -19.62
C SER A 113 5.76 4.52 -18.77
N TRP A 114 6.74 5.00 -18.01
CA TRP A 114 7.51 4.16 -17.08
C TRP A 114 6.62 3.48 -16.02
N MET A 115 5.70 4.23 -15.40
CA MET A 115 4.75 3.70 -14.42
C MET A 115 3.86 2.62 -15.03
N SER A 116 3.30 2.86 -16.23
CA SER A 116 2.47 1.88 -16.93
C SER A 116 3.23 0.58 -17.20
N ALA A 117 4.49 0.68 -17.66
CA ALA A 117 5.35 -0.48 -17.90
C ALA A 117 5.65 -1.26 -16.59
N LYS A 118 5.86 -0.56 -15.47
CA LYS A 118 6.07 -1.19 -14.16
C LYS A 118 4.81 -1.85 -13.63
N LEU A 119 3.67 -1.16 -13.64
CA LEU A 119 2.39 -1.69 -13.15
C LEU A 119 1.93 -2.92 -13.93
N ASN A 120 2.14 -2.96 -15.26
CA ASN A 120 1.83 -4.13 -16.07
C ASN A 120 2.66 -5.37 -15.70
N ARG A 121 3.88 -5.19 -15.17
CA ARG A 121 4.70 -6.31 -14.65
C ARG A 121 4.22 -6.80 -13.28
N PHE A 122 3.53 -5.95 -12.52
CA PHE A 122 2.97 -6.29 -11.20
C PHE A 122 1.51 -6.76 -11.25
N SER A 123 0.87 -6.72 -12.41
CA SER A 123 -0.47 -7.27 -12.61
C SER A 123 -0.42 -8.79 -12.52
N TYR A 124 -0.71 -9.32 -11.33
CA TYR A 124 -0.87 -10.74 -11.10
C TYR A 124 -2.02 -11.23 -12.00
N LYS A 125 -1.69 -11.93 -13.09
CA LYS A 125 -2.66 -12.79 -13.76
C LYS A 125 -2.92 -13.95 -12.81
N ALA A 126 -4.11 -13.98 -12.20
CA ALA A 126 -4.55 -15.19 -11.52
C ALA A 126 -4.40 -16.37 -12.50
N PRO A 127 -3.83 -17.51 -12.09
CA PRO A 127 -3.81 -18.68 -12.96
C PRO A 127 -5.27 -19.00 -13.32
N THR A 128 -5.63 -18.85 -14.59
CA THR A 128 -6.97 -19.09 -15.15
C THR A 128 -7.31 -20.58 -15.24
N GLY A 129 -6.81 -21.40 -14.32
CA GLY A 129 -6.85 -22.86 -14.40
C GLY A 129 -7.17 -23.52 -13.07
N LEU A 130 -8.32 -23.20 -12.47
CA LEU A 130 -9.02 -24.07 -11.53
C LEU A 130 -10.53 -23.96 -11.82
N SER A 131 -10.94 -24.55 -12.95
CA SER A 131 -12.32 -24.99 -13.12
C SER A 131 -12.54 -26.14 -12.14
N LEU A 132 -13.29 -25.88 -11.07
CA LEU A 132 -13.89 -26.94 -10.26
C LEU A 132 -14.97 -27.60 -11.11
N ASN A 133 -14.65 -28.78 -11.66
CA ASN A 133 -15.65 -29.78 -12.02
C ASN A 133 -15.95 -30.62 -10.78
#